data_AF-A0A800J3X3-F1
#
_entry.id   AF-A0A800J3X3-F1
#
_cell.length_a   1.000
_cell.length_b   1.000
_cell.length_c   1.000
_cell.angle_alpha   90.00
_cell.angle_beta   90.00
_cell.angle_gamma   90.00
#
_symmetry.space_group_name_H-M   'P 1'
#
loop_
_entity.id
_entity.type
_entity.pdbx_description
1 polymer ?
#
loop_
_entity_poly.entity_id
_entity_poly.type
_entity_poly.pdbx_seq_one_letter_code
_entity_poly.pdbx_strand_id
1 'polypeptide(L)'
;MLDRIRQLLDDRANQHVGYLAEFENPGALYDAVKSLRKKGYPRLDTFSPFPIHGMDAAMGLPVSKLGFLVFGGGAMGASLGVLMQWWMGGVDYQINVSNKPLFALEASVPIIFELTILFSALTAVGGMLALNGLPRPYNPLFYSERFGRATDDGFFLHVAEADTAFTSNGTASDLFGLGALAVEHITHEGATELDSSGAPVASATSGEPVLAVSGAAPVTPSHTTGEI
;
A
#
# COMPACT_ATOMS: atom_id res chain seq x y z
N MET A 1 1.90 -13.70 -25.38
CA MET A 1 2.73 -12.93 -24.42
C MET A 1 2.10 -11.57 -24.12
N LEU A 2 1.74 -10.80 -25.13
CA LEU A 2 1.08 -9.49 -24.97
C LEU A 2 -0.29 -9.56 -24.29
N ASP A 3 -1.11 -10.57 -24.61
CA ASP A 3 -2.43 -10.73 -23.98
C ASP A 3 -2.34 -11.00 -22.48
N ARG A 4 -1.31 -11.76 -22.04
CA ARG A 4 -1.04 -12.00 -20.62
C ARG A 4 -0.60 -10.73 -19.91
N ILE A 5 0.23 -9.91 -20.56
CA ILE A 5 0.66 -8.62 -19.98
C ILE A 5 -0.54 -7.68 -19.87
N ARG A 6 -1.40 -7.64 -20.88
CA ARG A 6 -2.63 -6.84 -20.87
C ARG A 6 -3.58 -7.30 -19.76
N GLN A 7 -3.83 -8.59 -19.64
CA GLN A 7 -4.67 -9.14 -18.58
C GLN A 7 -4.13 -8.82 -17.18
N LEU A 8 -2.81 -8.91 -16.97
CA LEU A 8 -2.20 -8.53 -15.70
C LEU A 8 -2.31 -7.02 -15.41
N LEU A 9 -2.28 -6.18 -16.44
CA LEU A 9 -2.48 -4.74 -16.28
C LEU A 9 -3.93 -4.42 -15.92
N ASP A 10 -4.88 -5.05 -16.60
CA ASP A 10 -6.32 -4.88 -16.34
C ASP A 10 -6.68 -5.38 -14.93
N ASP A 11 -6.16 -6.53 -14.51
CA ASP A 11 -6.35 -7.07 -13.16
C ASP A 11 -5.78 -6.13 -12.08
N ARG A 12 -4.65 -5.46 -12.35
CA ARG A 12 -4.05 -4.48 -11.41
C ARG A 12 -4.81 -3.17 -11.36
N ALA A 13 -5.35 -2.72 -12.50
CA ALA A 13 -6.16 -1.52 -12.57
C ALA A 13 -7.46 -1.69 -11.76
N ASN A 14 -8.12 -2.83 -11.96
CA ASN A 14 -9.41 -3.16 -11.35
C ASN A 14 -9.30 -3.80 -9.96
N GLN A 15 -8.10 -3.89 -9.38
CA GLN A 15 -7.89 -4.54 -8.07
C GLN A 15 -8.74 -3.92 -6.96
N HIS A 16 -9.00 -2.61 -7.04
CA HIS A 16 -9.76 -1.86 -6.02
C HIS A 16 -11.13 -1.38 -6.53
N VAL A 17 -11.65 -2.04 -7.57
CA VAL A 17 -13.04 -1.92 -8.00
C VAL A 17 -13.84 -2.99 -7.26
N GLY A 18 -14.93 -2.60 -6.62
CA GLY A 18 -15.70 -3.49 -5.77
C GLY A 18 -16.44 -2.76 -4.66
N TYR A 19 -16.72 -3.45 -3.56
CA TYR A 19 -17.47 -2.89 -2.44
C TYR A 19 -16.55 -2.44 -1.32
N LEU A 20 -16.79 -1.22 -0.85
CA LEU A 20 -16.14 -0.65 0.32
C LEU A 20 -17.16 -0.56 1.45
N ALA A 21 -16.89 -1.23 2.56
CA ALA A 21 -17.74 -1.23 3.75
C ALA A 21 -17.06 -0.51 4.92
N GLU A 22 -17.79 0.39 5.58
CA GLU A 22 -17.36 1.09 6.80
C GLU A 22 -17.81 0.33 8.05
N PHE A 23 -16.94 0.23 9.05
CA PHE A 23 -17.21 -0.38 10.35
C PHE A 23 -16.94 0.61 11.49
N GLU A 24 -17.70 0.49 12.58
CA GLU A 24 -17.60 1.40 13.73
C GLU A 24 -16.29 1.24 14.52
N ASN A 25 -15.77 0.02 14.62
CA ASN A 25 -14.64 -0.29 15.50
C ASN A 25 -13.76 -1.41 14.91
N PRO A 26 -12.49 -1.53 15.36
CA PRO A 26 -11.54 -2.50 14.79
C PRO A 26 -11.93 -3.96 15.08
N GLY A 27 -12.68 -4.22 16.15
CA GLY A 27 -13.18 -5.56 16.47
C GLY A 27 -14.24 -6.05 15.48
N ALA A 28 -15.20 -5.18 15.15
CA ALA A 28 -16.22 -5.45 14.14
C ALA A 28 -15.58 -5.70 12.76
N LEU A 29 -14.58 -4.88 12.38
CA LEU A 29 -13.81 -5.11 11.15
C LEU A 29 -13.11 -6.49 11.17
N TYR A 30 -12.45 -6.84 12.27
CA TYR A 30 -11.75 -8.12 12.41
C TYR A 30 -12.70 -9.32 12.28
N ASP A 31 -13.85 -9.28 12.95
CA ASP A 31 -14.85 -10.35 12.90
C ASP A 31 -15.51 -10.46 11.51
N ALA A 32 -15.74 -9.33 10.85
CA ALA A 32 -16.23 -9.29 9.47
C ALA A 32 -15.24 -9.96 8.50
N VAL A 33 -13.95 -9.60 8.59
CA VAL A 33 -12.88 -10.21 7.76
C VAL A 33 -12.82 -11.72 7.98
N LYS A 34 -12.81 -12.17 9.24
CA LYS A 34 -12.77 -13.59 9.57
C LYS A 34 -13.99 -14.35 9.02
N SER A 35 -15.15 -13.71 9.04
CA SER A 35 -16.40 -14.29 8.52
C SER A 35 -16.40 -14.39 6.99
N LEU A 36 -15.97 -13.35 6.28
CA LEU A 36 -15.84 -13.37 4.82
C LEU A 36 -14.76 -14.35 4.36
N ARG A 37 -13.64 -14.46 5.08
CA ARG A 37 -12.62 -15.46 4.79
C ARG A 37 -13.15 -16.88 4.90
N LYS A 38 -14.00 -17.17 5.90
CA LYS A 38 -14.71 -18.47 6.01
C LYS A 38 -15.73 -18.70 4.89
N LYS A 39 -16.35 -17.64 4.39
CA LYS A 39 -17.26 -17.68 3.23
C LYS A 39 -16.53 -17.86 1.90
N GLY A 40 -15.20 -17.79 1.89
CA GLY A 40 -14.40 -18.06 0.71
C GLY A 40 -14.10 -16.84 -0.15
N TYR A 41 -14.03 -15.64 0.44
CA TYR A 41 -13.55 -14.44 -0.24
C TYR A 41 -12.01 -14.33 -0.16
N PRO A 42 -11.25 -14.70 -1.21
CA PRO A 42 -9.80 -14.56 -1.28
C PRO A 42 -9.28 -13.13 -1.39
N ARG A 43 -10.02 -12.20 -2.02
CA ARG A 43 -9.53 -10.87 -2.40
C ARG A 43 -10.16 -9.78 -1.54
N LEU A 44 -9.71 -9.73 -0.29
CA LEU A 44 -10.09 -8.74 0.70
C LEU A 44 -8.90 -7.85 1.04
N ASP A 45 -9.14 -6.54 1.12
CA ASP A 45 -8.20 -5.54 1.64
C ASP A 45 -8.83 -4.80 2.81
N THR A 46 -8.06 -4.50 3.84
CA THR A 46 -8.53 -3.76 5.03
C THR A 46 -7.78 -2.46 5.17
N PHE A 47 -8.48 -1.39 5.52
CA PHE A 47 -7.89 -0.08 5.79
C PHE A 47 -8.25 0.37 7.20
N SER A 48 -7.23 0.69 7.97
CA SER A 48 -7.37 1.19 9.34
C SER A 48 -6.29 2.22 9.64
N PRO A 49 -6.58 3.21 10.50
CA PRO A 49 -5.63 4.28 10.83
C PRO A 49 -4.43 3.77 11.64
N PHE A 50 -4.56 2.60 12.27
CA PHE A 50 -3.50 1.94 13.01
C PHE A 50 -3.46 0.43 12.73
N PRO A 51 -2.34 -0.25 13.00
CA PRO A 51 -2.23 -1.69 12.85
C PRO A 51 -3.13 -2.45 13.83
N ILE A 52 -4.04 -3.27 13.31
CA ILE A 52 -4.89 -4.15 14.14
C ILE A 52 -4.16 -5.47 14.35
N HIS A 53 -3.83 -5.80 15.60
CA HIS A 53 -3.12 -7.03 15.94
C HIS A 53 -3.88 -8.28 15.47
N GLY A 54 -3.19 -9.16 14.75
CA GLY A 54 -3.77 -10.41 14.24
C GLY A 54 -4.59 -10.26 12.96
N MET A 55 -4.71 -9.05 12.38
CA MET A 55 -5.39 -8.85 11.10
C MET A 55 -4.75 -9.64 9.97
N ASP A 56 -3.41 -9.69 9.90
CA ASP A 56 -2.68 -10.47 8.88
C ASP A 56 -3.07 -11.95 8.88
N ALA A 57 -3.22 -12.54 10.08
CA ALA A 57 -3.63 -13.92 10.25
C ALA A 57 -5.11 -14.11 9.91
N ALA A 58 -5.97 -13.15 10.26
CA ALA A 58 -7.39 -13.17 9.88
C ALA A 58 -7.57 -13.06 8.37
N MET A 59 -6.78 -12.23 7.70
CA MET A 59 -6.73 -12.10 6.24
C MET A 59 -6.03 -13.27 5.56
N GLY A 60 -5.30 -14.12 6.28
CA GLY A 60 -4.54 -15.22 5.70
C GLY A 60 -3.38 -14.75 4.81
N LEU A 61 -2.74 -13.63 5.15
CA LEU A 61 -1.61 -13.10 4.39
C LEU A 61 -0.33 -13.93 4.65
N PRO A 62 0.50 -14.15 3.61
CA PRO A 62 1.79 -14.79 3.78
C PRO A 62 2.79 -13.82 4.44
N VAL A 63 3.84 -14.40 5.04
CA VAL A 63 4.96 -13.61 5.59
C VAL A 63 5.65 -12.82 4.48
N SER A 64 5.96 -11.55 4.75
CA SER A 64 6.61 -10.68 3.78
C SER A 64 8.03 -11.16 3.42
N LYS A 65 8.36 -11.12 2.13
CA LYS A 65 9.70 -11.44 1.59
C LYS A 65 10.72 -10.32 1.84
N LEU A 66 10.28 -9.17 2.36
CA LEU A 66 11.11 -7.97 2.54
C LEU A 66 12.34 -8.24 3.42
N GLY A 67 12.21 -9.05 4.48
CA GLY A 67 13.32 -9.36 5.38
C GLY A 67 14.52 -10.01 4.65
N PHE A 68 14.25 -10.92 3.70
CA PHE A 68 15.31 -11.54 2.90
C PHE A 68 15.96 -10.57 1.93
N LEU A 69 15.19 -9.63 1.36
CA LEU A 69 15.75 -8.58 0.51
C LEU A 69 16.69 -7.68 1.32
N VAL A 70 16.26 -7.24 2.50
CA VAL A 70 17.07 -6.39 3.40
C VAL A 70 18.35 -7.09 3.81
N PHE A 71 18.29 -8.38 4.14
CA PHE A 71 19.48 -9.18 4.45
C PHE A 71 20.46 -9.21 3.25
N GLY A 72 19.95 -9.44 2.04
CA GLY A 72 20.76 -9.39 0.81
C GLY A 72 21.40 -8.02 0.59
N GLY A 73 20.65 -6.93 0.82
CA GLY A 73 21.15 -5.56 0.76
C GLY A 73 22.27 -5.30 1.78
N GLY A 74 22.09 -5.72 3.02
CA GLY A 74 23.11 -5.62 4.06
C GLY A 74 24.39 -6.39 3.73
N ALA A 75 24.25 -7.64 3.25
CA ALA A 75 25.40 -8.44 2.82
C ALA A 75 26.17 -7.79 1.66
N MET A 76 25.45 -7.18 0.71
CA MET A 76 26.04 -6.40 -0.37
C MET A 76 26.80 -5.17 0.18
N GLY A 77 26.20 -4.41 1.11
CA GLY A 77 26.84 -3.26 1.75
C GLY A 77 28.10 -3.61 2.52
N ALA A 78 28.07 -4.69 3.29
CA ALA A 78 29.24 -5.21 4.02
C ALA A 78 30.37 -5.61 3.05
N SER A 79 30.01 -6.36 2.00
CA SER A 79 30.96 -6.82 0.98
C SER A 79 31.59 -5.65 0.23
N LEU A 80 30.79 -4.64 -0.11
CA LEU A 80 31.26 -3.41 -0.74
C LEU A 80 32.21 -2.63 0.17
N GLY A 81 31.89 -2.52 1.47
CA GLY A 81 32.74 -1.84 2.44
C GLY A 81 34.10 -2.50 2.63
N VAL A 82 34.16 -3.83 2.62
CA VAL A 82 35.43 -4.58 2.65
C VAL A 82 36.19 -4.38 1.34
N LEU A 83 35.52 -4.61 0.20
CA LEU A 83 36.15 -4.55 -1.12
C LEU A 83 36.72 -3.16 -1.40
N MET A 84 35.97 -2.10 -1.11
CA MET A 84 36.37 -0.72 -1.34
C MET A 84 37.64 -0.38 -0.55
N GLN A 85 37.65 -0.66 0.75
CA GLN A 85 38.78 -0.31 1.62
C GLN A 85 40.02 -1.14 1.31
N TRP A 86 39.86 -2.44 1.07
CA TRP A 86 40.96 -3.31 0.67
C TRP A 86 41.55 -2.89 -0.67
N TRP A 87 40.71 -2.57 -1.65
CA TRP A 87 41.15 -2.11 -2.97
C TRP A 87 41.92 -0.80 -2.88
N MET A 88 41.32 0.23 -2.26
CA MET A 88 41.91 1.57 -2.21
C MET A 88 43.20 1.61 -1.37
N GLY A 89 43.19 1.02 -0.17
CA GLY A 89 44.33 1.07 0.75
C GLY A 89 45.40 0.03 0.47
N GLY A 90 45.01 -1.15 -0.01
CA GLY A 90 45.90 -2.29 -0.21
C GLY A 90 46.45 -2.46 -1.62
N VAL A 91 45.74 -2.00 -2.65
CA VAL A 91 46.10 -2.27 -4.05
C VAL A 91 46.36 -0.99 -4.84
N ASP A 92 45.39 -0.06 -4.85
CA ASP A 92 45.40 1.09 -5.76
C ASP A 92 46.40 2.17 -5.32
N TYR A 93 46.23 2.70 -4.10
CA TYR A 93 47.07 3.80 -3.62
C TYR A 93 47.52 3.58 -2.17
N GLN A 94 48.63 2.86 -2.03
CA GLN A 94 49.18 2.48 -0.73
C GLN A 94 49.84 3.68 -0.04
N ILE A 95 49.23 4.17 1.03
CA ILE A 95 49.79 5.23 1.87
C ILE A 95 50.20 4.64 3.22
N ASN A 96 51.47 4.81 3.59
CA ASN A 96 51.93 4.45 4.93
C ASN A 96 51.47 5.51 5.95
N VAL A 97 50.42 5.19 6.71
CA VAL A 97 49.93 6.02 7.81
C VAL A 97 50.29 5.35 9.14
N SER A 98 51.23 5.93 9.88
CA SER A 98 51.61 5.47 11.22
C SER A 98 52.17 4.03 11.26
N ASN A 99 52.74 3.52 10.17
CA ASN A 99 53.26 2.14 10.04
C ASN A 99 52.22 1.04 10.33
N LYS A 100 50.92 1.35 10.18
CA LYS A 100 49.86 0.35 10.29
C LYS A 100 49.80 -0.52 9.03
N PRO A 101 49.24 -1.75 9.12
CA PRO A 101 48.95 -2.54 7.93
C PRO A 101 48.11 -1.74 6.93
N LEU A 102 48.40 -1.91 5.63
CA LEU A 102 47.71 -1.20 4.55
C LEU A 102 46.19 -1.45 4.55
N PHE A 103 45.77 -2.61 5.07
CA PHE A 103 44.39 -2.89 5.43
C PHE A 103 44.32 -3.32 6.90
N ALA A 104 43.88 -2.41 7.77
CA ALA A 104 43.67 -2.65 9.19
C ALA A 104 42.17 -2.84 9.46
N LEU A 105 41.76 -4.09 9.71
CA LEU A 105 40.36 -4.45 9.84
C LEU A 105 39.67 -3.67 10.97
N GLU A 106 40.36 -3.45 12.09
CA GLU A 106 39.83 -2.76 13.26
C GLU A 106 39.40 -1.32 12.95
N ALA A 107 40.17 -0.61 12.11
CA ALA A 107 39.85 0.74 11.67
C ALA A 107 38.76 0.75 10.57
N SER A 108 38.63 -0.35 9.83
CA SER A 108 37.66 -0.50 8.74
C SER A 108 36.26 -0.90 9.21
N VAL A 109 36.12 -1.49 10.40
CA VAL A 109 34.84 -1.97 10.95
C VAL A 109 33.75 -0.89 10.97
N PRO A 110 33.99 0.34 11.47
CA PRO A 110 32.96 1.38 11.46
C PRO A 110 32.42 1.67 10.04
N ILE A 111 33.30 1.72 9.04
CA ILE A 111 32.90 2.00 7.65
C ILE A 111 32.10 0.84 7.06
N ILE A 112 32.52 -0.41 7.32
CA ILE A 112 31.79 -1.62 6.88
C ILE A 112 30.40 -1.65 7.52
N PHE A 113 30.31 -1.33 8.81
CA PHE A 113 29.06 -1.28 9.55
C PHE A 113 28.10 -0.22 8.97
N GLU A 114 28.57 1.00 8.74
CA GLU A 114 27.75 2.07 8.16
C GLU A 114 27.25 1.71 6.75
N LEU A 115 28.11 1.14 5.89
CA LEU A 115 27.69 0.68 4.55
C LEU A 115 26.68 -0.47 4.64
N THR A 116 26.84 -1.37 5.60
CA THR A 116 25.86 -2.45 5.84
C THR A 116 24.48 -1.86 6.17
N ILE A 117 24.43 -0.88 7.09
CA ILE A 117 23.18 -0.22 7.48
C ILE A 117 22.59 0.58 6.33
N LEU A 118 23.41 1.35 5.60
CA LEU A 118 22.97 2.17 4.48
C LEU A 118 22.28 1.33 3.41
N PHE A 119 22.91 0.24 2.95
CA PHE A 119 22.33 -0.62 1.93
C PHE A 119 21.12 -1.41 2.46
N SER A 120 21.13 -1.81 3.73
CA SER A 120 19.96 -2.43 4.38
C SER A 120 18.75 -1.48 4.40
N ALA A 121 18.96 -0.22 4.80
CA ALA A 121 17.90 0.79 4.88
C ALA A 121 17.35 1.17 3.50
N LEU A 122 18.22 1.38 2.51
CA LEU A 122 17.79 1.63 1.13
C LEU A 122 16.98 0.47 0.55
N THR A 123 17.41 -0.76 0.82
CA THR A 123 16.67 -1.97 0.39
C THR A 123 15.36 -2.13 1.15
N ALA A 124 15.31 -1.75 2.43
CA ALA A 124 14.09 -1.82 3.23
C ALA A 124 13.03 -0.84 2.70
N VAL A 125 13.40 0.43 2.49
CA VAL A 125 12.48 1.45 1.97
C VAL A 125 12.10 1.15 0.51
N GLY A 126 13.09 0.93 -0.35
CA GLY A 126 12.85 0.63 -1.76
C GLY A 126 12.07 -0.67 -1.95
N GLY A 127 12.38 -1.71 -1.16
CA GLY A 127 11.68 -2.98 -1.17
C GLY A 127 10.26 -2.88 -0.66
N MET A 128 10.01 -2.12 0.42
CA MET A 128 8.66 -1.87 0.93
C MET A 128 7.80 -1.15 -0.11
N LEU A 129 8.33 -0.09 -0.72
CA LEU A 129 7.63 0.65 -1.78
C LEU A 129 7.32 -0.26 -2.97
N ALA A 130 8.31 -1.01 -3.46
CA ALA A 130 8.14 -1.89 -4.62
C ALA A 130 7.16 -3.04 -4.36
N LEU A 131 7.24 -3.70 -3.20
CA LEU A 131 6.35 -4.81 -2.84
C LEU A 131 4.91 -4.37 -2.60
N ASN A 132 4.71 -3.17 -2.07
CA ASN A 132 3.39 -2.55 -1.92
C ASN A 132 2.86 -1.95 -3.23
N GLY A 133 3.67 -1.94 -4.31
CA GLY A 133 3.28 -1.38 -5.61
C GLY A 133 3.24 0.15 -5.63
N LEU A 134 4.00 0.81 -4.75
CA LEU A 134 4.16 2.27 -4.69
C LEU A 134 5.34 2.72 -5.57
N PRO A 135 5.32 3.95 -6.11
CA PRO A 135 4.27 4.97 -5.98
C PRO A 135 3.03 4.67 -6.83
N ARG A 136 1.84 4.73 -6.21
CA ARG A 136 0.54 4.57 -6.88
C ARG A 136 -0.31 5.81 -6.61
N PRO A 137 -0.20 6.87 -7.42
CA PRO A 137 -0.89 8.14 -7.17
C PRO A 137 -2.41 8.04 -7.36
N TYR A 138 -2.89 7.06 -8.13
CA TYR A 138 -4.32 6.85 -8.38
C TYR A 138 -4.79 5.50 -7.85
N ASN A 139 -5.86 5.55 -7.05
CA ASN A 139 -6.60 4.40 -6.53
C ASN A 139 -8.10 4.71 -6.61
N PRO A 140 -8.95 3.84 -7.22
CA PRO A 140 -10.41 4.03 -7.28
C PRO A 140 -11.08 4.33 -5.92
N LEU A 141 -10.53 3.81 -4.82
CA LEU A 141 -11.05 4.06 -3.47
C LEU A 141 -11.10 5.55 -3.09
N PHE A 142 -10.30 6.39 -3.74
CA PHE A 142 -10.28 7.83 -3.48
C PHE A 142 -11.53 8.57 -3.98
N TYR A 143 -12.43 7.93 -4.74
CA TYR A 143 -13.72 8.53 -5.08
C TYR A 143 -14.73 8.52 -3.92
N SER A 144 -14.51 7.69 -2.90
CA SER A 144 -15.36 7.66 -1.72
C SER A 144 -15.01 8.81 -0.77
N GLU A 145 -15.96 9.69 -0.48
CA GLU A 145 -15.78 10.74 0.53
C GLU A 145 -15.57 10.13 1.93
N ARG A 146 -16.26 9.02 2.23
CA ARG A 146 -16.10 8.29 3.50
C ARG A 146 -14.69 7.75 3.67
N PHE A 147 -14.08 7.24 2.59
CA PHE A 147 -12.72 6.71 2.65
C PHE A 147 -11.67 7.74 3.07
N GLY A 148 -11.96 9.05 2.97
CA GLY A 148 -11.11 10.11 3.53
C GLY A 148 -10.84 9.96 5.03
N ARG A 149 -11.71 9.25 5.76
CA ARG A 149 -11.57 8.95 7.19
C ARG A 149 -10.68 7.75 7.49
N ALA A 150 -10.23 6.99 6.49
CA ALA A 150 -9.45 5.75 6.68
C ALA A 150 -8.12 5.96 7.42
N THR A 151 -7.59 7.18 7.42
CA THR A 151 -6.36 7.56 8.11
C THR A 151 -6.59 8.27 9.46
N ASP A 152 -7.84 8.51 9.84
CA ASP A 152 -8.20 9.21 11.09
C ASP A 152 -8.96 8.26 12.04
N ASP A 153 -10.24 8.04 11.79
CA ASP A 153 -11.13 7.28 12.68
C ASP A 153 -11.92 6.14 11.99
N GLY A 154 -11.86 6.05 10.67
CA GLY A 154 -12.64 5.10 9.88
C GLY A 154 -11.97 3.73 9.71
N PHE A 155 -12.76 2.67 9.85
CA PHE A 155 -12.33 1.28 9.60
C PHE A 155 -13.04 0.75 8.36
N PHE A 156 -12.28 0.37 7.34
CA PHE A 156 -12.84 -0.04 6.05
C PHE A 156 -12.42 -1.45 5.64
N LEU A 157 -13.34 -2.13 4.97
CA LEU A 157 -13.13 -3.40 4.30
C LEU A 157 -13.47 -3.25 2.83
N HIS A 158 -12.52 -3.58 1.97
CA HIS A 158 -12.74 -3.63 0.53
C HIS A 158 -12.84 -5.09 0.07
N VAL A 159 -13.91 -5.38 -0.68
CA VAL A 159 -14.14 -6.66 -1.36
C VAL A 159 -14.03 -6.42 -2.85
N ALA A 160 -13.01 -6.99 -3.50
CA ALA A 160 -12.81 -6.81 -4.93
C ALA A 160 -13.91 -7.49 -5.76
N GLU A 161 -14.41 -6.80 -6.78
CA GLU A 161 -15.38 -7.37 -7.74
C GLU A 161 -14.78 -8.54 -8.53
N ALA A 162 -13.45 -8.50 -8.75
CA ALA A 162 -12.73 -9.58 -9.42
C ALA A 162 -12.59 -10.87 -8.58
N ASP A 163 -13.21 -10.94 -7.41
CA ASP A 163 -13.29 -12.16 -6.60
C ASP A 163 -14.32 -13.14 -7.16
N THR A 164 -13.98 -14.43 -7.20
CA THR A 164 -14.90 -15.50 -7.61
C THR A 164 -16.14 -15.65 -6.72
N ALA A 165 -16.04 -15.26 -5.45
CA ALA A 165 -17.16 -15.30 -4.51
C ALA A 165 -18.03 -14.03 -4.55
N PHE A 166 -17.63 -13.02 -5.33
CA PHE A 166 -18.34 -11.75 -5.38
C PHE A 166 -19.68 -11.88 -6.10
N THR A 167 -20.75 -11.36 -5.49
CA THR A 167 -22.06 -11.19 -6.12
C THR A 167 -22.65 -9.88 -5.65
N SER A 168 -23.15 -9.05 -6.57
CA SER A 168 -23.69 -7.71 -6.27
C SER A 168 -24.62 -7.69 -5.05
N ASN A 169 -25.71 -8.45 -5.08
CA ASN A 169 -26.69 -8.42 -3.98
C ASN A 169 -26.23 -9.25 -2.76
N GLY A 170 -25.53 -10.35 -3.00
CA GLY A 170 -25.08 -11.27 -1.95
C GLY A 170 -24.01 -10.67 -1.06
N THR A 171 -22.98 -10.05 -1.67
CA THR A 171 -21.89 -9.41 -0.93
C THR A 171 -22.39 -8.21 -0.14
N ALA A 172 -23.27 -7.37 -0.72
CA ALA A 172 -23.82 -6.21 -0.01
C ALA A 172 -24.61 -6.63 1.23
N SER A 173 -25.56 -7.57 1.08
CA SER A 173 -26.34 -8.09 2.21
C SER A 173 -25.48 -8.78 3.26
N ASP A 174 -24.44 -9.49 2.85
CA ASP A 174 -23.45 -10.09 3.75
C ASP A 174 -22.68 -9.04 4.55
N LEU A 175 -22.25 -7.93 3.93
CA LEU A 175 -21.53 -6.85 4.59
C LEU A 175 -22.40 -6.16 5.64
N PHE A 176 -23.66 -5.84 5.31
CA PHE A 176 -24.60 -5.28 6.28
C PHE A 176 -24.92 -6.27 7.40
N GLY A 177 -25.08 -7.56 7.09
CA GLY A 177 -25.28 -8.62 8.09
C GLY A 177 -24.09 -8.81 9.05
N LEU A 178 -22.90 -8.39 8.64
CA LEU A 178 -21.68 -8.39 9.47
C LEU A 178 -21.49 -7.10 10.28
N GLY A 179 -22.43 -6.15 10.19
CA GLY A 179 -22.40 -4.90 10.96
C GLY A 179 -21.73 -3.72 10.24
N ALA A 180 -21.68 -3.72 8.91
CA ALA A 180 -21.26 -2.55 8.15
C ALA A 180 -22.24 -1.38 8.40
N LEU A 181 -21.69 -0.19 8.66
CA LEU A 181 -22.44 1.05 8.82
C LEU A 181 -22.91 1.61 7.48
N ALA A 182 -22.06 1.51 6.47
CA ALA A 182 -22.32 1.94 5.10
C ALA A 182 -21.57 1.02 4.14
N VAL A 183 -22.13 0.82 2.94
CA VAL A 183 -21.49 0.07 1.85
C VAL A 183 -21.59 0.91 0.57
N GLU A 184 -20.46 1.11 -0.08
CA GLU A 184 -20.34 1.85 -1.34
C GLU A 184 -19.77 0.95 -2.44
N HIS A 185 -20.35 1.00 -3.63
CA HIS A 185 -19.78 0.44 -4.85
C HIS A 185 -18.79 1.42 -5.45
N ILE A 186 -17.52 1.02 -5.50
CA ILE A 186 -16.41 1.81 -6.02
C ILE A 186 -16.07 1.33 -7.43
N THR A 187 -16.07 2.27 -8.36
CA THR A 187 -15.67 2.07 -9.76
C THR A 187 -14.63 3.11 -10.17
N HIS A 188 -14.09 3.00 -11.38
CA HIS A 188 -13.22 4.03 -11.95
C HIS A 188 -13.93 5.36 -12.24
N GLU A 189 -15.26 5.36 -12.25
CA GLU A 189 -16.08 6.53 -12.59
C GLU A 189 -16.61 7.25 -11.35
N GLY A 190 -16.70 6.56 -10.20
CA GLY A 190 -17.15 7.14 -8.95
C GLY A 190 -17.50 6.10 -7.88
N ALA A 191 -18.04 6.60 -6.77
CA ALA A 191 -18.57 5.83 -5.65
C ALA A 191 -20.10 5.94 -5.60
N THR A 192 -20.82 4.83 -5.36
CA THR A 192 -22.28 4.82 -5.24
C THR A 192 -22.70 4.09 -3.98
N GLU A 193 -23.51 4.73 -3.14
CA GLU A 193 -24.01 4.14 -1.90
C GLU A 193 -25.05 3.05 -2.18
N LEU A 194 -24.96 1.94 -1.44
CA LEU A 194 -25.83 0.78 -1.58
C LEU A 194 -26.70 0.60 -0.34
N ASP A 195 -27.92 0.10 -0.56
CA ASP A 195 -28.79 -0.35 0.52
C ASP A 195 -28.49 -1.82 0.92
N SER A 196 -29.18 -2.29 1.96
CA SER A 196 -29.07 -3.67 2.45
C SER A 196 -29.39 -4.76 1.42
N SER A 197 -30.08 -4.42 0.32
CA SER A 197 -30.39 -5.34 -0.78
C SER A 197 -29.34 -5.34 -1.89
N GLY A 198 -28.37 -4.43 -1.83
CA GLY A 198 -27.37 -4.20 -2.88
C GLY A 198 -27.87 -3.31 -4.01
N ALA A 199 -29.04 -2.67 -3.85
CA ALA A 199 -29.53 -1.70 -4.81
C ALA A 199 -28.90 -0.32 -4.52
N PRO A 200 -28.57 0.46 -5.56
CA PRO A 200 -28.07 1.81 -5.36
C PRO A 200 -29.14 2.66 -4.67
N VAL A 201 -28.77 3.30 -3.56
CA VAL A 201 -29.64 4.24 -2.86
C VAL A 201 -29.82 5.45 -3.77
N ALA A 202 -31.08 5.85 -3.99
CA ALA A 202 -31.38 7.10 -4.68
C ALA A 202 -31.05 8.30 -3.77
N SER A 203 -29.77 8.53 -3.52
CA SER A 203 -29.24 9.73 -2.89
C SER A 203 -28.51 10.57 -3.95
N ALA A 204 -28.84 11.85 -4.00
CA ALA A 204 -28.37 12.80 -4.99
C ALA A 204 -26.86 13.02 -4.86
N THR A 205 -26.07 12.45 -5.75
CA THR A 205 -24.79 13.05 -6.14
C THR A 205 -24.68 12.91 -7.65
N SER A 206 -25.05 13.99 -8.33
CA SER A 206 -24.55 14.33 -9.64
C SER A 206 -23.02 14.45 -9.55
N GLY A 207 -22.32 13.32 -9.67
CA GLY A 207 -20.96 13.32 -10.17
C GLY A 207 -21.04 13.71 -11.64
N GLU A 208 -21.04 15.00 -11.94
CA GLU A 208 -20.51 15.38 -13.25
C GLU A 208 -19.07 14.85 -13.33
N PRO A 209 -18.70 14.18 -14.43
CA PRO A 209 -17.33 13.71 -14.59
C PRO A 209 -16.42 14.93 -14.51
N VAL A 210 -15.42 14.90 -13.62
CA VAL A 210 -14.35 15.93 -13.50
C VAL A 210 -13.46 15.98 -14.76
N LEU A 211 -13.93 15.46 -15.90
CA LEU A 211 -13.31 15.46 -17.22
C LEU A 211 -14.33 15.76 -18.33
N ALA A 212 -15.32 16.63 -18.08
CA ALA A 212 -15.97 17.37 -19.16
C ALA A 212 -15.26 18.73 -19.33
N VAL A 213 -14.46 18.84 -20.39
CA VAL A 213 -13.95 20.13 -20.89
C VAL A 213 -15.15 21.05 -21.14
N SER A 214 -15.36 22.00 -20.24
CA SER A 214 -16.19 23.18 -20.45
C SER A 214 -15.34 24.39 -20.11
N GLY A 215 -15.12 25.25 -21.11
CA GLY A 215 -14.25 26.41 -21.00
C GLY A 215 -14.77 27.41 -19.98
N ALA A 216 -14.18 27.39 -18.79
CA ALA A 216 -14.23 28.49 -17.83
C ALA A 216 -12.83 28.67 -17.25
N ALA A 217 -12.33 29.89 -17.30
CA ALA A 217 -10.98 30.25 -16.87
C ALA A 217 -10.70 29.82 -15.41
N PRO A 218 -9.48 29.38 -15.09
CA PRO A 218 -9.15 28.96 -13.74
C PRO A 218 -9.28 30.13 -12.76
N VAL A 219 -10.20 30.00 -11.81
CA VAL A 219 -10.25 30.85 -10.62
C VAL A 219 -9.03 30.49 -9.78
N THR A 220 -8.05 31.40 -9.74
CA THR A 220 -6.89 31.26 -8.87
C THR A 220 -7.33 31.25 -7.41
N PRO A 221 -6.89 30.27 -6.59
CA PRO A 221 -7.07 30.35 -5.15
C PRO A 221 -6.33 31.58 -4.63
N SER A 222 -6.97 32.36 -3.76
CA SER A 222 -6.36 33.51 -3.11
C SER A 222 -5.22 33.03 -2.22
N HIS A 223 -3.98 33.13 -2.70
CA HIS A 223 -2.81 32.96 -1.86
C HIS A 223 -2.80 34.08 -0.82
N THR A 224 -3.04 33.71 0.44
CA THR A 224 -2.73 34.51 1.61
C THR A 224 -1.22 34.62 1.71
N THR A 225 -0.65 35.69 1.14
CA THR A 225 0.68 36.16 1.52
C THR A 225 0.56 36.76 2.91
N GLY A 226 0.93 35.99 3.93
CA GLY A 226 1.27 36.53 5.24
C GLY A 226 2.63 37.22 5.13
N GLU A 227 2.65 38.53 5.35
CA GLU A 227 3.86 39.25 5.72
C GLU A 227 4.30 38.78 7.11
N ILE A 228 5.46 38.13 7.17
CA ILE A 228 6.52 38.28 8.20
C ILE A 228 7.80 37.63 7.69
#